data_AF-Q5DVF8-F1
#
_entry.id   AF-Q5DVF8-F1
#
_cell.length_a   1.000
_cell.length_b   1.000
_cell.length_c   1.000
_cell.angle_alpha   90.00
_cell.angle_beta   90.00
_cell.angle_gamma   90.00
#
_symmetry.space_group_name_H-M   'P 1'
#
loop_
_entity.id
_entity.type
_entity.pdbx_description
1 polymer ?
#
loop_
_entity_poly.entity_id
_entity_poly.type
_entity_poly.pdbx_seq_one_letter_code
_entity_poly.pdbx_strand_id
1 'polypeptide(L)'
;MADKIAMQTKGKRGRKPKYETKTCPNCGLPYRSTVEREVNGHVYVYAVHQYKDENGKWRKYECYLGPKEQYIHAEKFNDFGLKGGHVEERFVEYLERILRDQLTVDRRFDFAKGIQVLNTIFNLLNEKAETEDEKQLLLETLEGLKAKVEKGEKDS
;
A
#
# COMPACT_ATOMS: atom_id res chain seq x y z
N MET A 1 18.29 11.92 -12.13
CA MET A 1 19.09 10.98 -11.29
C MET A 1 18.43 9.61 -11.11
N ALA A 2 17.27 9.33 -11.72
CA ALA A 2 16.62 8.02 -11.71
C ALA A 2 16.96 7.12 -12.93
N ASP A 3 17.52 7.68 -14.00
CA ASP A 3 17.57 7.01 -15.32
C ASP A 3 18.81 6.14 -15.62
N LYS A 4 19.55 5.66 -14.61
CA LYS A 4 20.74 4.81 -14.86
C LYS A 4 20.77 3.48 -14.12
N ILE A 5 19.68 3.08 -13.45
CA ILE A 5 19.56 1.76 -12.79
C ILE A 5 18.57 0.86 -13.55
N ALA A 6 18.32 1.15 -14.83
CA ALA A 6 17.57 0.27 -15.72
C ALA A 6 18.53 -0.33 -16.75
N MET A 7 19.50 -1.13 -16.32
CA MET A 7 20.33 -1.86 -17.28
C MET A 7 20.92 -3.11 -16.64
N GLN A 8 20.87 -4.21 -17.40
CA GLN A 8 21.54 -5.49 -17.20
C GLN A 8 20.78 -6.60 -16.46
N THR A 9 19.69 -7.07 -17.07
CA THR A 9 19.35 -8.50 -17.07
C THR A 9 19.28 -9.03 -18.50
N LYS A 10 20.42 -9.07 -19.21
CA LYS A 10 20.55 -9.89 -20.41
C LYS A 10 21.69 -10.89 -20.24
N GLY A 11 21.29 -12.16 -20.15
CA GLY A 11 22.07 -13.33 -20.56
C GLY A 11 23.39 -13.59 -19.85
N LYS A 12 23.35 -14.16 -18.65
CA LYS A 12 24.37 -15.14 -18.19
C LYS A 12 23.66 -16.19 -17.33
N ARG A 13 23.92 -17.47 -17.60
CA ARG A 13 23.43 -18.63 -16.82
C ARG A 13 23.85 -18.41 -15.36
N GLY A 14 22.94 -17.87 -14.56
CA GLY A 14 23.20 -17.39 -13.21
C GLY A 14 22.55 -18.30 -12.19
N ARG A 15 23.34 -18.80 -11.25
CA ARG A 15 22.90 -19.44 -10.01
C ARG A 15 21.72 -18.65 -9.44
N LYS A 16 20.56 -19.30 -9.23
CA LYS A 16 19.37 -18.65 -8.64
C LYS A 16 19.81 -17.90 -7.37
N PRO A 17 19.42 -16.62 -7.18
CA PRO A 17 19.76 -15.91 -5.96
C PRO A 17 19.22 -16.70 -4.76
N LYS A 18 20.02 -16.80 -3.70
CA LYS A 18 19.69 -17.58 -2.48
C LYS A 18 18.47 -17.01 -1.72
N TYR A 19 17.93 -15.89 -2.18
CA TYR A 19 16.83 -15.13 -1.59
C TYR A 19 15.93 -14.63 -2.71
N GLU A 20 14.61 -14.74 -2.51
CA GLU A 20 13.64 -14.05 -3.35
C GLU A 20 13.80 -12.55 -3.17
N THR A 21 14.09 -11.85 -4.25
CA THR A 21 14.17 -10.39 -4.25
C THR A 21 12.75 -9.84 -4.25
N LYS A 22 12.32 -9.24 -3.14
CA LYS A 22 11.04 -8.54 -3.02
C LYS A 22 11.19 -7.09 -3.52
N THR A 23 10.10 -6.48 -3.97
CA THR A 23 10.06 -5.06 -4.37
C THR A 23 9.92 -4.17 -3.15
N CYS A 24 10.78 -3.17 -2.99
CA CYS A 24 10.74 -2.28 -1.84
C CYS A 24 9.53 -1.34 -1.94
N PRO A 25 8.65 -1.30 -0.93
CA PRO A 25 7.45 -0.47 -0.96
C PRO A 25 7.75 1.03 -0.80
N ASN A 26 8.97 1.40 -0.37
CA ASN A 26 9.39 2.80 -0.24
C ASN A 26 9.95 3.39 -1.55
N CYS A 27 10.67 2.60 -2.35
CA CYS A 27 11.40 3.13 -3.53
C CYS A 27 11.21 2.34 -4.83
N GLY A 28 10.46 1.24 -4.80
CA GLY A 28 10.19 0.41 -5.98
C GLY A 28 11.36 -0.48 -6.44
N LEU A 29 12.55 -0.37 -5.82
CA LEU A 29 13.72 -1.19 -6.19
C LEU A 29 13.72 -2.56 -5.49
N PRO A 30 14.31 -3.61 -6.09
CA PRO A 30 14.49 -4.88 -5.43
C PRO A 30 15.33 -4.74 -4.15
N TYR A 31 14.90 -5.39 -3.08
CA TYR A 31 15.66 -5.51 -1.84
C TYR A 31 15.87 -6.99 -1.49
N ARG A 32 16.92 -7.24 -0.70
CA ARG A 32 17.39 -8.58 -0.36
C ARG A 32 16.82 -9.12 0.94
N SER A 33 16.67 -8.26 1.92
CA SER A 33 16.23 -8.60 3.27
C SER A 33 15.72 -7.37 4.00
N THR A 34 14.96 -7.57 5.06
CA THR A 34 14.66 -6.52 6.03
C THR A 34 15.63 -6.61 7.23
N VAL A 35 15.84 -5.49 7.91
CA VAL A 35 16.54 -5.42 9.20
C VAL A 35 15.72 -4.59 10.18
N GLU A 36 15.82 -4.93 11.46
CA GLU A 36 15.16 -4.22 12.55
C GLU A 36 16.20 -3.48 13.39
N ARG A 37 15.87 -2.26 13.82
CA ARG A 37 16.68 -1.47 14.77
C ARG A 37 15.81 -0.96 15.89
N GLU A 38 16.27 -1.18 17.12
CA GLU A 38 15.67 -0.59 18.30
C GLU A 38 16.30 0.79 18.57
N VAL A 39 15.47 1.82 18.67
CA VAL A 39 15.87 3.18 19.05
C VAL A 39 14.86 3.71 20.06
N ASN A 40 15.32 4.02 21.27
CA ASN A 40 14.48 4.53 22.37
C ASN A 40 13.25 3.65 22.67
N GLY A 41 13.40 2.32 22.65
CA GLY A 41 12.31 1.38 22.90
C GLY A 41 11.33 1.18 21.74
N HIS A 42 11.65 1.72 20.55
CA HIS A 42 10.86 1.52 19.33
C HIS A 42 11.65 0.73 18.31
N VAL A 43 10.99 -0.27 17.69
CA VAL A 43 11.59 -1.09 16.64
C VAL A 43 11.24 -0.52 15.28
N TYR A 44 12.26 -0.28 14.46
CA TYR A 44 12.16 0.29 13.13
C TYR A 44 12.66 -0.69 12.07
N VAL A 45 11.89 -0.84 11.00
CA VAL A 45 12.14 -1.79 9.92
C VAL A 45 12.77 -1.08 8.72
N TYR A 46 13.79 -1.68 8.12
CA TYR A 46 14.46 -1.18 6.93
C TYR A 46 14.60 -2.26 5.86
N ALA A 47 14.39 -1.91 4.60
CA ALA A 47 14.73 -2.75 3.45
C ALA A 47 16.21 -2.58 3.08
N VAL A 48 16.96 -3.68 2.98
CA VAL A 48 18.38 -3.69 2.60
C VAL A 48 18.52 -3.93 1.10
N HIS A 49 19.03 -2.93 0.41
CA HIS A 49 19.28 -2.95 -1.01
C HIS A 49 20.74 -3.28 -1.33
N GLN A 50 20.98 -3.81 -2.52
CA GLN A 50 22.32 -4.10 -3.02
C GLN A 50 22.46 -3.55 -4.44
N TYR A 51 23.54 -2.82 -4.69
CA TYR A 51 23.88 -2.31 -6.02
C TYR A 51 25.39 -2.41 -6.24
N LYS A 52 25.82 -2.36 -7.50
CA LYS A 52 27.23 -2.22 -7.84
C LYS A 52 27.54 -0.74 -8.06
N ASP A 53 28.60 -0.24 -7.45
CA ASP A 53 29.11 1.11 -7.75
C ASP A 53 29.81 1.15 -9.12
N GLU A 54 30.25 2.34 -9.52
CA GLU A 54 30.93 2.58 -10.81
C GLU A 54 32.21 1.73 -10.98
N ASN A 55 32.80 1.26 -9.87
CA ASN A 55 33.98 0.41 -9.85
C ASN A 55 33.63 -1.09 -9.77
N GLY A 56 32.35 -1.44 -9.93
CA GLY A 56 31.86 -2.82 -9.86
C GLY A 56 31.80 -3.42 -8.47
N LYS A 57 32.05 -2.65 -7.41
CA LYS A 57 32.03 -3.13 -6.02
C LYS A 57 30.60 -3.14 -5.49
N TRP A 58 30.23 -4.22 -4.82
CA TRP A 58 28.93 -4.33 -4.16
C TRP A 58 28.83 -3.36 -2.99
N ARG A 59 27.77 -2.55 -3.00
CA ARG A 59 27.38 -1.62 -1.96
C ARG A 59 26.00 -1.98 -1.42
N LYS A 60 25.74 -1.54 -0.20
CA LYS A 60 24.45 -1.68 0.47
C LYS A 60 23.95 -0.30 0.86
N TYR A 61 22.65 -0.11 0.75
CA TYR A 61 21.95 1.00 1.39
C TYR A 61 20.62 0.49 1.94
N GLU A 62 20.02 1.29 2.82
CA GLU A 62 18.81 0.91 3.54
C GLU A 62 17.70 1.92 3.25
N CYS A 63 16.50 1.43 2.96
CA CYS A 63 15.28 2.24 2.92
C CYS A 63 14.48 2.00 4.18
N TYR A 64 14.18 3.07 4.91
CA TYR A 64 13.27 3.00 6.06
C TYR A 64 11.87 2.60 5.59
N LEU A 65 11.32 1.56 6.22
CA LEU A 65 9.96 1.10 5.94
C LEU A 65 8.98 1.64 6.98
N GLY A 66 9.38 1.84 8.22
CA GLY A 66 8.48 2.33 9.26
C GLY A 66 8.75 1.67 10.61
N PRO A 67 7.97 2.03 11.65
CA PRO A 67 7.97 1.33 12.91
C PRO A 67 7.36 -0.06 12.70
N LYS A 68 7.87 -1.06 13.43
CA LYS A 68 7.38 -2.45 13.37
C LYS A 68 5.91 -2.54 13.78
N GLU A 69 5.54 -1.80 14.81
CA GLU A 69 4.17 -1.72 15.32
C GLU A 69 3.45 -0.50 14.74
N GLN A 70 3.60 0.68 15.34
CA GLN A 70 2.83 1.87 14.95
C GLN A 70 3.56 3.20 15.22
N TYR A 71 3.10 4.29 14.59
CA TYR A 71 3.71 5.63 14.70
C TYR A 71 3.14 6.42 15.89
N ILE A 72 3.75 6.29 17.07
CA ILE A 72 3.29 6.95 18.31
C ILE A 72 3.15 8.47 18.18
N HIS A 73 4.03 9.16 17.43
CA HIS A 73 4.00 10.62 17.34
C HIS A 73 2.99 11.16 16.31
N ALA A 74 2.85 10.49 15.16
CA ALA A 74 1.90 10.89 14.13
C ALA A 74 0.45 10.61 14.55
N GLU A 75 0.24 9.60 15.40
CA GLU A 75 -1.07 9.22 15.93
C GLU A 75 -1.72 10.28 16.81
N LYS A 76 -0.95 11.19 17.41
CA LYS A 76 -1.51 12.29 18.24
C LYS A 76 -2.45 13.21 17.47
N PHE A 77 -2.23 13.34 16.16
CA PHE A 77 -3.03 14.20 15.28
C PHE A 77 -3.95 13.39 14.37
N ASN A 78 -3.87 12.07 14.44
CA ASN A 78 -4.61 11.19 13.57
C ASN A 78 -4.76 9.77 14.15
N ASP A 79 -5.92 9.46 14.73
CA ASP A 79 -6.21 8.15 15.31
C ASP A 79 -6.62 7.13 14.21
N PHE A 80 -5.80 6.99 13.17
CA PHE A 80 -5.96 5.94 12.16
C PHE A 80 -4.99 4.77 12.33
N GLY A 81 -3.97 4.89 13.21
CA GLY A 81 -2.99 3.84 13.48
C GLY A 81 -2.09 3.54 12.27
N LEU A 82 -1.20 4.47 11.94
CA LEU A 82 -0.34 4.34 10.74
C LEU A 82 0.70 3.23 10.94
N LYS A 83 0.69 2.26 10.04
CA LYS A 83 1.60 1.14 9.91
C LYS A 83 2.76 1.43 8.95
N GLY A 84 3.90 0.79 9.21
CA GLY A 84 5.06 0.84 8.33
C GLY A 84 4.83 0.16 6.98
N GLY A 85 5.65 0.55 6.01
CA GLY A 85 5.65 0.06 4.63
C GLY A 85 5.90 -1.43 4.46
N HIS A 86 6.43 -2.11 5.49
CA HIS A 86 6.55 -3.57 5.55
C HIS A 86 5.20 -4.29 5.70
N VAL A 87 4.13 -3.56 6.06
CA VAL A 87 2.76 -4.08 6.06
C VAL A 87 2.14 -3.89 4.68
N GLU A 88 1.86 -5.00 4.00
CA GLU A 88 1.40 -5.03 2.60
C GLU A 88 -0.02 -4.48 2.45
N GLU A 89 -0.93 -4.89 3.34
CA GLU A 89 -2.36 -4.55 3.31
C GLU A 89 -2.68 -3.18 3.92
N ARG A 90 -1.66 -2.42 4.39
CA ARG A 90 -1.87 -1.17 5.15
C ARG A 90 -2.79 -0.17 4.46
N PHE A 91 -2.73 -0.05 3.15
CA PHE A 91 -3.56 0.91 2.40
C PHE A 91 -5.02 0.47 2.34
N VAL A 92 -5.29 -0.83 2.27
CA VAL A 92 -6.65 -1.37 2.31
C VAL A 92 -7.25 -1.07 3.68
N GLU A 93 -6.53 -1.38 4.76
CA GLU A 93 -6.97 -1.09 6.12
C GLU A 93 -7.22 0.43 6.34
N TYR A 94 -6.35 1.30 5.81
CA TYR A 94 -6.57 2.75 5.90
C TYR A 94 -7.84 3.18 5.18
N LEU A 95 -8.07 2.67 3.97
CA LEU A 95 -9.28 2.98 3.21
C LEU A 95 -10.54 2.54 3.96
N GLU A 96 -10.56 1.32 4.50
CA GLU A 96 -11.67 0.81 5.29
C GLU A 96 -11.97 1.68 6.51
N ARG A 97 -10.93 2.09 7.25
CA ARG A 97 -11.10 2.94 8.44
C ARG A 97 -11.55 4.35 8.09
N ILE A 98 -10.97 4.96 7.06
CA ILE A 98 -11.39 6.29 6.58
C ILE A 98 -12.86 6.26 6.16
N LEU A 99 -13.27 5.27 5.37
CA LEU A 99 -14.65 5.15 4.93
C LEU A 99 -15.60 4.94 6.11
N ARG A 100 -15.25 4.06 7.06
CA ARG A 100 -16.05 3.84 8.28
C ARG A 100 -16.19 5.12 9.10
N ASP A 101 -15.11 5.82 9.39
CA ASP A 101 -15.14 6.98 10.28
C ASP A 101 -15.85 8.18 9.63
N GLN A 102 -15.67 8.40 8.32
CA GLN A 102 -16.36 9.49 7.60
C GLN A 102 -17.86 9.21 7.44
N LEU A 103 -18.27 7.95 7.33
CA LEU A 103 -19.69 7.57 7.19
C LEU A 103 -20.43 7.49 8.54
N THR A 104 -19.71 7.39 9.66
CA THR A 104 -20.30 7.20 10.99
C THR A 104 -20.23 8.46 11.86
N VAL A 105 -19.25 9.34 11.64
CA VAL A 105 -19.14 10.60 12.37
C VAL A 105 -19.87 11.68 11.58
N ASP A 106 -20.98 12.16 12.13
CA ASP A 106 -21.85 13.24 11.65
C ASP A 106 -21.10 14.56 11.36
N ARG A 107 -20.30 14.55 10.30
CA ARG A 107 -19.54 15.69 9.78
C ARG A 107 -19.80 15.79 8.30
N ARG A 108 -20.82 16.59 7.92
CA ARG A 108 -21.07 17.12 6.55
C ARG A 108 -20.46 16.25 5.44
N PHE A 109 -20.75 14.94 5.45
CA PHE A 109 -20.19 14.05 4.47
C PHE A 109 -20.89 14.41 3.17
N ASP A 110 -20.11 14.91 2.22
CA ASP A 110 -20.62 15.30 0.91
C ASP A 110 -20.91 14.00 0.16
N PHE A 111 -22.15 13.52 0.27
CA PHE A 111 -22.60 12.28 -0.34
C PHE A 111 -22.28 12.23 -1.83
N ALA A 112 -22.38 13.36 -2.54
CA ALA A 112 -22.04 13.42 -3.96
C ALA A 112 -20.54 13.12 -4.19
N LYS A 113 -19.65 13.66 -3.37
CA LYS A 113 -18.22 13.31 -3.41
C LYS A 113 -17.97 11.86 -3.00
N GLY A 114 -18.70 11.34 -2.01
CA GLY A 114 -18.63 9.93 -1.61
C GLY A 114 -18.94 8.99 -2.78
N ILE A 115 -20.03 9.26 -3.50
CA ILE A 115 -20.42 8.50 -4.70
C ILE A 115 -19.37 8.64 -5.80
N GLN A 116 -18.79 9.83 -6.01
CA GLN A 116 -17.69 10.01 -6.97
C GLN A 116 -16.49 9.13 -6.63
N VAL A 117 -16.06 9.11 -5.37
CA VAL A 117 -14.94 8.26 -4.92
C VAL A 117 -15.25 6.77 -5.14
N LEU A 118 -16.46 6.31 -4.78
CA LEU A 118 -16.86 4.92 -4.99
C LEU A 118 -16.84 4.53 -6.47
N ASN A 119 -17.32 5.39 -7.36
CA ASN A 119 -17.27 5.15 -8.81
C ASN A 119 -15.82 5.09 -9.32
N THR A 120 -14.93 5.97 -8.82
CA THR A 120 -13.51 5.91 -9.16
C THR A 120 -12.87 4.60 -8.71
N ILE A 121 -13.14 4.16 -7.48
CA ILE A 121 -12.64 2.88 -6.95
C ILE A 121 -13.16 1.72 -7.80
N PHE A 122 -14.46 1.71 -8.09
CA PHE A 122 -15.08 0.66 -8.91
C PHE A 122 -14.40 0.56 -10.28
N ASN A 123 -14.20 1.68 -10.98
CA ASN A 123 -13.56 1.69 -12.30
C ASN A 123 -12.11 1.16 -12.24
N LEU A 124 -11.32 1.60 -11.24
CA LEU A 124 -9.94 1.13 -11.05
C LEU A 124 -9.87 -0.37 -10.76
N LEU A 125 -10.80 -0.90 -9.95
CA LEU A 125 -10.87 -2.32 -9.65
C LEU A 125 -11.32 -3.12 -10.87
N ASN A 126 -12.29 -2.61 -11.63
CA ASN A 126 -12.78 -3.25 -12.85
C ASN A 126 -11.71 -3.31 -13.96
N GLU A 127 -10.85 -2.29 -14.08
CA GLU A 127 -9.69 -2.32 -14.97
C GLU A 127 -8.64 -3.36 -14.57
N LYS A 128 -8.56 -3.68 -13.27
CA LYS A 128 -7.62 -4.67 -12.73
C LYS A 128 -8.18 -6.09 -12.65
N ALA A 129 -9.50 -6.26 -12.75
CA ALA A 129 -10.13 -7.57 -12.71
C ALA A 129 -9.64 -8.42 -13.90
N GLU A 130 -9.06 -9.57 -13.59
CA GLU A 130 -8.49 -10.49 -14.59
C GLU A 130 -9.53 -11.53 -15.03
N THR A 131 -10.54 -11.78 -14.19
CA THR A 131 -11.57 -12.79 -14.41
C THR A 131 -12.98 -12.20 -14.49
N GLU A 132 -13.89 -12.90 -15.16
CA GLU A 132 -15.31 -12.51 -15.21
C GLU A 132 -15.99 -12.65 -13.84
N ASP A 133 -15.56 -13.61 -13.00
CA ASP A 133 -16.06 -13.77 -11.64
C ASP A 133 -15.72 -12.54 -10.76
N GLU A 134 -14.51 -12.00 -10.88
CA GLU A 134 -14.12 -10.76 -10.17
C GLU A 134 -14.94 -9.55 -10.61
N LYS A 135 -15.18 -9.41 -11.93
CA LYS A 135 -16.02 -8.33 -12.46
C LYS A 135 -17.46 -8.45 -11.96
N GLN A 136 -17.99 -9.67 -11.97
CA GLN A 136 -19.34 -9.95 -11.48
C GLN A 136 -19.47 -9.62 -9.98
N LEU A 137 -18.49 -10.01 -9.16
CA LEU A 137 -18.45 -9.68 -7.74
C LEU A 137 -18.41 -8.15 -7.50
N LEU A 138 -17.63 -7.42 -8.29
CA LEU A 138 -17.57 -5.96 -8.22
C LEU A 138 -18.93 -5.33 -8.54
N LEU A 139 -19.60 -5.79 -9.60
CA LEU A 139 -20.91 -5.31 -10.02
C LEU A 139 -21.96 -5.57 -8.94
N GLU A 140 -22.04 -6.78 -8.40
CA GLU A 140 -22.96 -7.14 -7.33
C GLU A 140 -22.72 -6.30 -6.07
N THR A 141 -21.46 -6.04 -5.74
CA THR A 141 -21.09 -5.16 -4.62
C THR A 141 -21.58 -3.73 -4.85
N LEU A 142 -21.38 -3.18 -6.05
CA LEU A 142 -21.82 -1.82 -6.40
C LEU A 142 -23.34 -1.70 -6.37
N GLU A 143 -24.07 -2.68 -6.92
CA GLU A 143 -25.53 -2.71 -6.90
C GLU A 143 -26.07 -2.80 -5.47
N GLY A 144 -25.48 -3.67 -4.64
CA GLY A 144 -25.82 -3.79 -3.22
C GLY A 144 -25.59 -2.49 -2.44
N LEU A 145 -24.54 -1.75 -2.76
CA LEU A 145 -24.28 -0.42 -2.16
C LEU A 145 -25.30 0.62 -2.62
N LYS A 146 -25.62 0.69 -3.92
CA LYS A 146 -26.63 1.62 -4.46
C LYS A 146 -27.99 1.41 -3.80
N ALA A 147 -28.44 0.16 -3.67
CA ALA A 147 -29.70 -0.16 -3.01
C ALA A 147 -29.75 0.29 -1.55
N LYS A 148 -28.62 0.21 -0.82
CA LYS A 148 -28.53 0.70 0.57
C LYS A 148 -28.62 2.23 0.66
N VAL A 149 -28.00 2.95 -0.27
CA VAL A 149 -28.08 4.42 -0.34
C VAL A 149 -29.51 4.87 -0.62
N GLU A 150 -30.16 4.30 -1.63
CA GLU A 150 -31.55 4.63 -1.99
C GLU A 150 -32.55 4.33 -0.87
N LYS A 151 -32.25 3.33 -0.03
CA LYS A 151 -33.07 3.01 1.14
C LYS A 151 -32.83 4.00 2.29
N GLY A 152 -31.57 4.37 2.55
CA GLY A 152 -31.20 5.36 3.57
C GLY A 152 -31.79 6.75 3.31
N GLU A 153 -31.92 7.16 2.04
CA GLU A 153 -32.58 8.42 1.66
C GLU A 153 -34.10 8.42 1.88
N LYS A 154 -34.76 7.25 1.92
CA LYS A 154 -36.21 7.14 2.16
C LYS A 154 -36.58 7.11 3.64
N ASP A 155 -35.62 6.72 4.49
CA ASP A 155 -35.79 6.59 5.94
C ASP A 155 -35.30 7.86 6.71
N SER A 156 -34.83 8.90 5.99
CA SER A 156 -34.34 10.19 6.51
C SER A 156 -35.29 11.34 6.20
#